data_AF-A0A7K7ST08-F1
#
_entry.id   AF-A0A7K7ST08-F1
#
_cell.length_a   1.000
_cell.length_b   1.000
_cell.length_c   1.000
_cell.angle_alpha   90.00
_cell.angle_beta   90.00
_cell.angle_gamma   90.00
#
_symmetry.space_group_name_H-M   'P 1'
#
loop_
_entity.id
_entity.type
_entity.pdbx_description
1 polymer ?
#
loop_
_entity_poly.entity_id
_entity_poly.type
_entity_poly.pdbx_seq_one_letter_code
_entity_poly.pdbx_strand_id
1 'polypeptide(L)'
;QVSPGLRTPLRPVWLCSTLGRHSVLFSTDTQLLSHWKAERVFHLYFYSGQQEQKQTAHLTIDTHSHHWEEATSEDPCSPGKRCSALEMTIRTKWEGATVSWNGTDSFF
;
A
#
# COMPACT_ATOMS: atom_id res chain seq x y z
N GLN A 1 -15.64 23.16 1.96
CA GLN A 1 -16.61 22.25 1.32
C GLN A 1 -15.82 21.32 0.40
N VAL A 2 -15.62 20.08 0.80
CA VAL A 2 -14.86 19.08 0.04
C VAL A 2 -15.89 18.17 -0.62
N SER A 3 -15.84 18.02 -1.95
CA SER A 3 -16.79 17.19 -2.69
C SER A 3 -16.69 15.73 -2.20
N PRO A 4 -17.80 15.12 -1.73
CA PRO A 4 -17.84 13.69 -1.43
C PRO A 4 -17.73 12.95 -2.77
N GLY A 5 -16.57 12.33 -3.01
CA GLY A 5 -16.28 11.59 -4.23
C GLY A 5 -15.12 12.14 -5.04
N LEU A 6 -13.92 12.20 -4.45
CA LEU A 6 -12.72 11.91 -5.24
C LEU A 6 -12.91 10.47 -5.74
N ARG A 7 -13.33 10.34 -7.00
CA ARG A 7 -13.76 9.09 -7.62
C ARG A 7 -12.79 7.97 -7.25
N THR A 8 -13.29 6.94 -6.58
CA THR A 8 -12.61 5.65 -6.54
C THR A 8 -12.23 5.31 -7.99
N PRO A 9 -10.95 5.16 -8.32
CA PRO A 9 -10.55 5.02 -9.70
C PRO A 9 -11.23 3.76 -10.28
N LEU A 10 -11.74 3.85 -11.52
CA LEU A 10 -12.40 2.72 -12.21
C LEU A 10 -11.50 1.49 -12.36
N ARG A 11 -10.19 1.69 -12.19
CA ARG A 11 -9.14 0.69 -12.24
C ARG A 11 -8.32 0.84 -10.96
N PRO A 12 -7.83 -0.26 -10.36
CA PRO A 12 -6.94 -0.22 -9.22
C PRO A 12 -5.52 0.20 -9.66
N VAL A 13 -5.37 1.42 -10.14
CA VAL A 13 -4.10 2.01 -10.59
C VAL A 13 -3.96 3.38 -9.94
N TRP A 14 -2.83 3.62 -9.29
CA TRP A 14 -2.50 4.83 -8.57
C TRP A 14 -1.15 5.36 -9.02
N LEU A 15 -1.08 6.68 -9.22
CA LEU A 15 0.19 7.39 -9.31
C LEU A 15 0.58 7.84 -7.90
N CYS A 16 1.76 7.45 -7.46
CA CYS A 16 2.30 7.80 -6.16
C CYS A 16 3.43 8.81 -6.36
N SER A 17 3.35 9.94 -5.63
CA SER A 17 4.40 10.94 -5.58
C SER A 17 5.01 10.94 -4.18
N THR A 18 6.11 10.21 -4.00
CA THR A 18 6.83 10.11 -2.73
C THR A 18 8.21 10.73 -2.88
N LEU A 19 8.58 11.66 -1.99
CA LEU A 19 9.91 12.29 -1.95
C LEU A 19 10.39 12.87 -3.30
N GLY A 20 9.46 13.44 -4.08
CA GLY A 20 9.77 14.04 -5.39
C GLY A 20 9.94 13.04 -6.54
N ARG A 21 9.70 11.74 -6.31
CA ARG A 21 9.69 10.70 -7.34
C ARG A 21 8.27 10.27 -7.66
N HIS A 22 8.02 10.03 -8.94
CA HIS A 22 6.75 9.49 -9.42
C HIS A 22 6.87 7.99 -9.61
N SER A 23 5.86 7.27 -9.15
CA SER A 23 5.81 5.81 -9.22
C SER A 23 4.38 5.37 -9.50
N VAL A 24 4.23 4.12 -9.92
CA VAL A 24 2.93 3.50 -10.19
C VAL A 24 2.73 2.36 -9.22
N LEU A 25 1.56 2.36 -8.57
CA LEU A 25 1.06 1.26 -7.76
C LEU A 25 -0.22 0.74 -8.40
N PHE A 26 -0.36 -0.56 -8.60
CA PHE A 26 -1.56 -1.10 -9.22
C PHE A 26 -1.89 -2.51 -8.74
N SER A 27 -3.15 -2.92 -8.90
CA SER A 27 -3.55 -4.33 -8.79
C SER A 27 -3.91 -4.88 -10.16
N THR A 28 -3.70 -6.17 -10.36
CA THR A 28 -4.22 -6.90 -11.52
C THR A 28 -5.67 -7.34 -11.32
N ASP A 29 -6.16 -7.37 -10.09
CA ASP A 29 -7.56 -7.64 -9.79
C ASP A 29 -8.42 -6.39 -10.03
N THR A 30 -9.06 -6.33 -11.19
CA THR A 30 -9.96 -5.22 -11.56
C THR A 30 -11.16 -5.04 -10.63
N GLN A 31 -11.51 -6.05 -9.83
CA GLN A 31 -12.63 -5.99 -8.87
C GLN A 31 -12.20 -5.58 -7.47
N LEU A 32 -10.90 -5.32 -7.25
CA LEU A 32 -10.36 -4.94 -5.95
C LEU A 32 -11.20 -3.85 -5.28
N LEU A 33 -11.52 -2.78 -6.01
CA LEU A 33 -12.26 -1.62 -5.48
C LEU A 33 -13.78 -1.75 -5.54
N SER A 34 -14.29 -2.85 -6.10
CA SER A 34 -15.72 -3.09 -6.29
C SER A 34 -16.33 -3.88 -5.13
N HIS A 35 -15.51 -4.63 -4.38
CA HIS A 35 -15.97 -5.55 -3.34
C HIS A 35 -15.14 -5.38 -2.07
N TRP A 36 -15.81 -5.02 -0.97
CA TRP A 36 -15.18 -4.88 0.35
C TRP A 36 -14.42 -6.14 0.80
N LYS A 37 -14.85 -7.34 0.37
CA LYS A 37 -14.17 -8.60 0.67
C LYS A 37 -12.84 -8.73 -0.08
N ALA A 38 -12.77 -8.23 -1.31
CA ALA A 38 -11.54 -8.20 -2.10
C ALA A 38 -10.53 -7.21 -1.48
N GLU A 39 -11.01 -6.13 -0.84
CA GLU A 39 -10.16 -5.19 -0.12
C GLU A 39 -9.65 -5.70 1.24
N ARG A 40 -9.98 -6.93 1.68
CA ARG A 40 -9.47 -7.48 2.95
C ARG A 40 -8.00 -7.89 2.85
N VAL A 41 -7.68 -8.75 1.88
CA VAL A 41 -6.31 -9.20 1.61
C VAL A 41 -6.14 -9.28 0.10
N PHE A 42 -5.17 -8.53 -0.43
CA PHE A 42 -4.97 -8.42 -1.87
C PHE A 42 -3.52 -8.09 -2.23
N HIS A 43 -3.24 -8.14 -3.53
CA HIS A 43 -1.92 -7.87 -4.06
C HIS A 43 -1.86 -6.53 -4.78
N LEU A 44 -0.74 -5.84 -4.57
CA LEU A 44 -0.34 -4.67 -5.33
C LEU A 44 1.02 -4.89 -5.97
N TYR A 45 1.22 -4.26 -7.11
CA TYR A 45 2.47 -4.22 -7.83
C TYR A 45 2.97 -2.79 -7.82
N PHE A 46 4.23 -2.61 -7.46
CA PHE A 46 4.87 -1.31 -7.38
C PHE A 46 5.98 -1.18 -8.43
N TYR A 47 5.97 -0.07 -9.14
CA TYR A 47 6.98 0.30 -10.11
C TYR A 47 7.45 1.73 -9.88
N SER A 48 8.72 1.91 -9.50
CA SER A 48 9.31 3.22 -9.22
C SER A 48 9.81 3.95 -10.46
N GLY A 49 9.94 3.25 -11.60
CA GLY A 49 10.51 3.80 -12.84
C GLY A 49 12.02 4.04 -12.79
N GLN A 50 12.69 3.62 -11.72
CA GLN A 50 14.14 3.73 -11.57
C GLN A 50 14.86 2.53 -12.23
N GLN A 51 16.08 2.77 -12.70
CA GLN A 51 16.89 1.72 -13.35
C GLN A 51 17.32 0.62 -12.37
N GLU A 52 17.41 0.96 -11.09
CA GLU A 52 17.78 0.08 -9.99
C GLU A 52 16.72 -0.99 -9.72
N GLN A 53 15.45 -0.72 -10.07
CA GLN A 53 14.36 -1.68 -9.89
C GLN A 53 14.39 -2.74 -11.01
N LYS A 54 15.20 -3.79 -10.79
CA LYS A 54 15.35 -4.90 -11.75
C LYS A 54 14.25 -5.94 -11.69
N GLN A 55 13.44 -5.93 -10.62
CA GLN A 55 12.37 -6.89 -10.39
C GLN A 55 11.08 -6.17 -10.00
N THR A 56 9.95 -6.77 -10.36
CA THR A 56 8.65 -6.26 -9.95
C THR A 56 8.49 -6.38 -8.43
N ALA A 57 8.23 -5.28 -7.75
CA ALA A 57 7.88 -5.30 -6.34
C ALA A 57 6.44 -5.78 -6.19
N HIS A 58 6.26 -6.97 -5.61
CA HIS A 58 4.96 -7.59 -5.38
C HIS A 58 4.61 -7.48 -3.90
N LEU A 59 3.57 -6.74 -3.58
CA LEU A 59 3.14 -6.46 -2.22
C LEU A 59 1.89 -7.26 -1.87
N THR A 60 1.82 -7.76 -0.64
CA THR A 60 0.59 -8.26 -0.04
C THR A 60 0.10 -7.24 0.97
N ILE A 61 -1.14 -6.79 0.80
CA ILE A 61 -1.81 -5.83 1.67
C ILE A 61 -2.88 -6.58 2.44
N ASP A 62 -2.84 -6.49 3.77
CA ASP A 62 -3.89 -7.00 4.65
C ASP A 62 -4.45 -5.81 5.45
N THR A 63 -5.74 -5.53 5.25
CA THR A 63 -6.48 -4.42 5.87
C THR A 63 -7.26 -4.85 7.10
N HIS A 64 -7.28 -6.15 7.42
CA HIS A 64 -7.95 -6.72 8.58
C HIS A 64 -6.98 -6.99 9.74
N SER A 65 -5.69 -6.70 9.58
CA SER A 65 -4.73 -6.68 10.68
C SER A 65 -5.13 -5.61 11.70
N HIS A 66 -5.96 -6.01 12.67
CA HIS A 66 -6.43 -5.17 13.76
C HIS A 66 -5.26 -4.92 14.72
N HIS A 67 -4.58 -3.79 14.55
CA HIS A 67 -3.60 -3.29 15.51
C HIS A 67 -4.19 -3.00 16.91
N TRP A 68 -5.50 -3.17 17.13
CA TRP A 68 -6.15 -3.00 18.43
C TRP A 68 -6.26 -4.31 19.26
N GLU A 69 -6.15 -5.51 18.65
CA GLU A 69 -6.12 -6.78 19.42
C GLU A 69 -4.74 -7.05 20.03
N GLU A 70 -3.68 -6.40 19.54
CA GLU A 70 -2.33 -6.43 20.09
C GLU A 70 -2.05 -5.15 20.90
N ALA A 71 -2.91 -4.84 21.87
CA ALA A 71 -2.68 -3.78 22.86
C ALA A 71 -1.52 -4.10 23.84
N THR A 72 -0.57 -4.95 23.46
CA THR A 72 0.66 -5.22 24.21
C THR A 72 1.83 -5.36 23.23
N SER A 73 2.53 -4.26 22.97
CA SER A 73 3.69 -4.11 22.07
C SER A 73 3.40 -4.51 20.62
N GLU A 74 3.18 -3.61 19.68
CA GLU A 74 4.13 -2.63 19.19
C GLU A 74 3.36 -1.72 18.22
N ASP A 75 3.47 -0.39 18.39
CA ASP A 75 3.04 0.55 17.36
C ASP A 75 3.68 0.13 16.01
N PRO A 76 2.98 0.13 14.85
CA PRO A 76 3.63 -0.09 13.56
C PRO A 76 4.73 0.95 13.25
N CYS A 77 4.79 2.04 14.03
CA CYS A 77 5.88 3.00 14.13
C CYS A 77 6.65 2.87 15.46
N SER A 78 6.81 1.66 15.98
CA SER A 78 7.63 1.38 17.16
C SER A 78 9.07 1.82 16.89
N PRO A 79 9.86 2.18 17.91
CA PRO A 79 11.16 2.86 17.76
C PRO A 79 12.25 2.10 16.99
N GLY A 80 11.96 0.93 16.40
CA GLY A 80 12.87 0.13 15.58
C GLY A 80 12.36 -0.23 14.17
N LYS A 81 11.07 -0.06 13.85
CA LYS A 81 10.50 -0.48 12.56
C LYS A 81 10.38 0.72 11.61
N ARG A 82 11.35 0.88 10.70
CA ARG A 82 11.29 1.91 9.65
C ARG A 82 10.17 1.56 8.66
N CYS A 83 9.11 2.37 8.63
CA CYS A 83 8.13 2.32 7.54
C CYS A 83 8.66 3.14 6.35
N SER A 84 8.65 2.55 5.16
CA SER A 84 8.96 3.24 3.91
C SER A 84 7.90 4.31 3.61
N ALA A 85 8.27 5.32 2.82
CA ALA A 85 7.32 6.35 2.38
C ALA A 85 6.15 5.76 1.56
N LEU A 86 6.39 4.65 0.84
CA LEU A 86 5.35 3.95 0.10
C LEU A 86 4.34 3.29 1.03
N GLU A 87 4.79 2.60 2.09
CA GLU A 87 3.89 1.98 3.07
C GLU A 87 3.01 3.01 3.75
N MET A 88 3.58 4.18 4.11
CA MET A 88 2.79 5.28 4.64
C MET A 88 1.76 5.79 3.64
N THR A 89 2.13 5.88 2.36
CA THR A 89 1.20 6.26 1.28
C THR A 89 0.07 5.25 1.12
N ILE A 90 0.36 3.94 1.17
CA ILE A 90 -0.63 2.86 1.09
C ILE A 90 -1.64 2.98 2.24
N ARG A 91 -1.16 3.26 3.46
CA ARG A 91 -2.00 3.42 4.64
C ARG A 91 -2.93 4.63 4.58
N THR A 92 -2.60 5.68 3.82
CA THR A 92 -3.56 6.78 3.59
C THR A 92 -4.84 6.34 2.87
N LYS A 93 -4.78 5.22 2.10
CA LYS A 93 -5.93 4.62 1.43
C LYS A 93 -6.53 3.47 2.24
N TRP A 94 -5.69 2.61 2.80
CA TRP A 94 -6.10 1.47 3.62
C TRP A 94 -5.54 1.62 5.03
N GLU A 95 -6.26 2.38 5.86
CA GLU A 95 -5.85 2.72 7.22
C GLU A 95 -5.56 1.45 8.04
N GLY A 96 -4.46 1.45 8.80
CA GLY A 96 -4.05 0.31 9.60
C GLY A 96 -3.57 -0.93 8.82
N ALA A 97 -3.47 -0.87 7.49
CA ALA A 97 -3.04 -2.02 6.71
C ALA A 97 -1.58 -2.43 6.99
N THR A 98 -1.36 -3.73 7.04
CA THR A 98 -0.03 -4.33 6.99
C THR A 98 0.41 -4.53 5.55
N VAL A 99 1.71 -4.30 5.30
CA VAL A 99 2.31 -4.38 3.97
C VAL A 99 3.45 -5.38 4.04
N SER A 100 3.38 -6.45 3.25
CA SER A 100 4.46 -7.41 3.04
C SER A 100 5.05 -7.21 1.66
N TRP A 101 6.36 -6.98 1.58
CA TRP A 101 7.09 -6.85 0.32
C TRP A 101 7.40 -8.20 -0.35
N ASN A 102 6.96 -9.32 0.24
CA ASN A 102 7.13 -10.67 -0.29
C ASN A 102 8.58 -10.99 -0.72
N GLY A 103 9.57 -10.50 0.04
CA GLY A 103 10.99 -10.70 -0.25
C GLY A 103 11.61 -9.70 -1.23
N THR A 104 10.85 -8.70 -1.70
CA THR A 104 11.40 -7.56 -2.46
C THR A 104 11.90 -6.46 -1.52
N ASP A 105 12.91 -5.70 -1.95
CA ASP A 105 13.46 -4.59 -1.17
C ASP A 105 12.47 -3.41 -1.15
N SER A 106 12.31 -2.76 -0.01
CA SER A 106 11.36 -1.66 0.20
C SER A 106 11.91 -0.28 -0.11
N PHE A 107 13.21 -0.17 -0.45
CA PHE A 107 13.93 1.11 -0.57
C PHE A 107 14.46 1.45 -1.97
N PHE A 108 13.83 0.95 -3.06
CA PHE A 108 14.16 1.38 -4.43
C PHE A 108 13.98 2.92 -4.61
#